data_AF-J9FDW5-F1
#
_entry.id   AF-J9FDW5-F1
#
_cell.length_a   1.000
_cell.length_b   1.000
_cell.length_c   1.000
_cell.angle_alpha   90.00
_cell.angle_beta   90.00
_cell.angle_gamma   90.00
#
_symmetry.space_group_name_H-M   'P 1'
#
loop_
_entity.id
_entity.type
_entity.pdbx_description
1 polymer ?
#
loop_
_entity_poly.entity_id
_entity_poly.type
_entity_poly.pdbx_seq_one_letter_code
_entity_poly.pdbx_strand_id
1 'polypeptide(L)'
;MKTYEAHEIKNIALLGNDGSGKTTLTEALLFESGLIKRRGRITAKNTVSDYFPVEQDYGYSVFSTVFHVEWNNKKLNIIDCPGSDDFVGAAMTALNVTDTAVLL
;
A
#
# COMPACT_ATOMS: atom_id res chain seq x y z
N MET A 1 -0.14 9.49 21.91
CA MET A 1 -0.69 8.91 20.67
C MET A 1 -1.86 9.78 20.25
N LYS A 2 -1.97 10.15 18.97
CA LYS A 2 -3.12 10.92 18.48
C LYS A 2 -4.35 9.99 18.49
N THR A 3 -5.41 10.41 19.15
CA THR A 3 -6.69 9.68 19.19
C THR A 3 -7.50 10.07 17.97
N TYR A 4 -8.15 9.09 17.34
CA TYR A 4 -9.00 9.29 16.17
C TYR A 4 -10.40 8.81 16.49
N GLU A 5 -11.38 9.62 16.13
CA GLU A 5 -12.77 9.19 16.10
C GLU A 5 -13.02 8.26 14.92
N ALA A 6 -14.01 7.38 15.01
CA ALA A 6 -14.28 6.38 13.98
C ALA A 6 -14.46 6.98 12.56
N HIS A 7 -15.05 8.18 12.46
CA HIS A 7 -15.28 8.86 11.19
C HIS A 7 -14.02 9.50 10.57
N GLU A 8 -12.94 9.63 11.34
CA GLU A 8 -11.65 10.18 10.91
C GLU A 8 -10.71 9.10 10.36
N ILE A 9 -11.07 7.82 10.52
CA ILE A 9 -10.31 6.67 10.03
C ILE A 9 -10.88 6.24 8.67
N LYS A 10 -10.00 5.94 7.73
CA LYS A 10 -10.36 5.31 6.45
C LYS A 10 -9.44 4.15 6.15
N ASN A 11 -10.02 2.99 5.86
CA ASN A 11 -9.29 1.80 5.45
C ASN A 11 -9.41 1.64 3.93
N ILE A 12 -8.28 1.60 3.24
CA ILE A 12 -8.20 1.67 1.77
C ILE A 12 -7.38 0.50 1.24
N ALA A 13 -7.89 -0.23 0.25
CA ALA A 13 -7.12 -1.20 -0.52
C ALA A 13 -6.62 -0.59 -1.84
N LEU A 14 -5.36 -0.79 -2.20
CA LEU A 14 -4.83 -0.51 -3.53
C LEU A 14 -4.88 -1.79 -4.36
N LEU A 15 -5.63 -1.76 -5.47
CA LEU A 15 -5.85 -2.88 -6.37
C LEU A 15 -5.42 -2.50 -7.79
N GLY A 16 -5.18 -3.50 -8.63
CA GLY A 16 -4.74 -3.31 -10.00
C GLY A 16 -3.78 -4.42 -10.43
N ASN A 17 -3.60 -4.57 -11.74
CA ASN A 17 -2.72 -5.61 -12.28
C ASN A 17 -1.24 -5.37 -11.92
N ASP A 18 -0.38 -6.36 -12.09
CA ASP A 18 1.06 -6.14 -11.99
C ASP A 18 1.53 -4.98 -12.90
N GLY A 19 2.45 -4.17 -12.39
CA GLY A 19 2.94 -2.97 -13.08
C GLY A 19 1.98 -1.78 -13.13
N SER A 20 0.76 -1.86 -12.58
CA SER A 20 -0.20 -0.73 -12.63
C SER A 20 0.15 0.46 -11.72
N GLY A 21 1.20 0.33 -10.90
CA GLY A 21 1.75 1.42 -10.10
C GLY A 21 1.28 1.48 -8.65
N LYS A 22 0.60 0.45 -8.13
CA LYS A 22 0.18 0.34 -6.71
C LYS A 22 1.32 0.67 -5.72
N THR A 23 2.43 -0.09 -5.78
CA THR A 23 3.63 0.15 -4.98
C THR A 23 4.22 1.54 -5.19
N THR A 24 4.19 2.04 -6.42
CA THR A 24 4.71 3.39 -6.73
C THR A 24 3.84 4.48 -6.12
N LEU A 25 2.54 4.26 -6.01
CA LEU A 25 1.60 5.12 -5.29
C LEU A 25 1.82 5.02 -3.77
N THR A 26 2.07 3.83 -3.23
CA THR A 26 2.47 3.64 -1.82
C THR A 26 3.66 4.54 -1.47
N GLU A 27 4.72 4.51 -2.27
CA GLU A 27 5.89 5.39 -2.07
C GLU A 27 5.54 6.87 -2.15
N ALA A 28 4.61 7.27 -3.03
CA ALA A 28 4.16 8.65 -3.12
C ALA A 28 3.40 9.08 -1.86
N LEU A 29 2.46 8.27 -1.38
CA LEU A 29 1.68 8.57 -0.17
C LEU A 29 2.58 8.70 1.07
N LEU A 30 3.54 7.79 1.23
CA LEU A 30 4.51 7.84 2.32
C LEU A 30 5.41 9.08 2.25
N PHE A 31 5.81 9.49 1.04
CA PHE A 31 6.64 10.67 0.85
C PHE A 31 5.86 11.98 1.09
N GLU A 32 4.67 12.12 0.51
CA GLU A 32 3.84 13.33 0.66
C GLU A 32 3.33 13.51 2.09
N SER A 33 3.14 12.42 2.85
CA SER A 33 2.83 12.49 4.28
C SER A 33 4.03 12.84 5.16
N GLY A 34 5.25 12.89 4.60
CA GLY A 34 6.48 13.19 5.32
C GLY A 34 7.05 12.02 6.13
N LEU A 35 6.48 10.81 6.02
CA LEU A 35 7.00 9.61 6.71
C LEU A 35 8.34 9.14 6.16
N ILE A 36 8.58 9.33 4.86
CA ILE A 36 9.87 9.05 4.23
C ILE A 36 10.43 10.31 3.56
N LYS A 37 11.75 10.48 3.61
CA LYS A 37 12.44 11.64 3.02
C LYS A 37 12.69 11.52 1.51
N ARG A 38 12.48 10.34 0.94
CA ARG A 38 12.71 10.04 -0.47
C ARG A 38 11.83 8.86 -0.86
N ARG A 39 11.23 8.94 -2.05
CA ARG A 39 10.52 7.82 -2.68
C ARG A 39 11.48 6.70 -3.10
N GLY A 40 11.18 5.49 -2.69
CA GLY A 40 11.77 4.27 -3.21
C GLY A 40 11.38 4.00 -4.66
N ARG A 41 12.05 3.03 -5.27
CA ARG A 41 11.79 2.52 -6.61
C ARG A 41 11.96 1.01 -6.61
N ILE A 42 11.04 0.32 -7.28
CA ILE A 42 11.06 -1.15 -7.42
C ILE A 42 12.41 -1.60 -8.02
N THR A 43 12.87 -0.93 -9.09
CA THR A 43 14.15 -1.23 -9.74
C THR A 43 15.38 -0.99 -8.87
N ALA A 44 15.26 -0.18 -7.82
CA ALA A 44 16.32 0.06 -6.85
C ALA A 44 16.19 -0.81 -5.59
N LYS A 45 15.20 -1.72 -5.54
CA LYS A 45 14.93 -2.64 -4.43
C LYS A 45 14.88 -1.95 -3.07
N ASN A 46 14.25 -0.78 -3.03
CA ASN A 46 14.20 0.06 -1.83
C ASN A 46 12.83 0.70 -1.59
N THR A 47 11.76 0.09 -2.11
CA THR A 47 10.39 0.43 -1.75
C THR A 47 10.11 0.02 -0.32
N VAL A 48 9.20 0.73 0.34
CA VAL A 48 8.76 0.44 1.70
C VAL A 48 7.80 -0.74 1.72
N SER A 49 6.97 -0.92 0.68
CA SER A 49 6.01 -2.03 0.66
C SER A 49 6.56 -3.38 0.23
N ASP A 50 7.56 -3.43 -0.65
CA ASP A 50 8.18 -4.69 -1.13
C ASP A 50 9.51 -4.98 -0.42
N TYR A 51 9.43 -5.27 0.88
CA TYR A 51 10.61 -5.50 1.71
C TYR A 51 10.97 -6.98 1.87
N PHE A 52 10.15 -7.92 1.37
CA PHE A 52 10.52 -9.33 1.40
C PHE A 52 11.52 -9.65 0.27
N PRO A 53 12.54 -10.50 0.52
CA PRO A 53 13.52 -10.86 -0.50
C PRO A 53 12.91 -11.39 -1.80
N VAL A 54 11.83 -12.18 -1.70
CA VAL A 54 11.13 -12.74 -2.86
C VAL A 54 10.52 -11.65 -3.75
N GLU A 55 10.00 -10.58 -3.17
CA GLU A 55 9.41 -9.47 -3.92
C GLU A 55 10.50 -8.64 -4.62
N GLN A 56 11.64 -8.47 -3.95
CA GLN A 56 12.81 -7.82 -4.52
C GLN A 56 13.45 -8.65 -5.65
N ASP A 57 13.36 -9.96 -5.58
CA ASP A 57 13.89 -10.87 -6.61
C ASP A 57 12.96 -10.97 -7.82
N TYR A 58 11.64 -11.03 -7.59
CA TYR A 58 10.65 -11.09 -8.67
C TYR A 58 10.34 -9.73 -9.30
N GLY A 59 10.49 -8.63 -8.55
CA GLY A 59 10.18 -7.29 -9.03
C GLY A 59 8.69 -6.95 -9.01
N TYR A 60 7.87 -7.75 -8.33
CA TYR A 60 6.45 -7.51 -8.09
C TYR A 60 6.06 -7.93 -6.67
N SER A 61 4.98 -7.36 -6.14
CA SER A 61 4.48 -7.63 -4.79
C SER A 61 3.86 -9.03 -4.70
N VAL A 62 4.22 -9.77 -3.65
CA VAL A 62 3.71 -11.12 -3.34
C VAL A 62 2.80 -11.07 -2.12
N PHE A 63 3.09 -10.19 -1.17
CA PHE A 63 2.33 -10.03 0.06
C PHE A 63 1.58 -8.71 0.07
N SER A 64 0.45 -8.68 0.79
CA SER A 64 -0.21 -7.40 1.08
C SER A 64 0.55 -6.65 2.16
N THR A 65 0.93 -5.40 1.90
CA THR A 65 1.61 -4.55 2.89
C THR A 65 0.67 -3.51 3.47
N VAL A 66 0.62 -3.46 4.80
CA VAL A 66 -0.18 -2.48 5.54
C VAL A 66 0.69 -1.30 5.97
N PHE A 67 0.24 -0.09 5.68
CA PHE A 67 0.84 1.14 6.17
C PHE A 67 -0.24 2.16 6.52
N HIS A 68 0.13 3.26 7.15
CA HIS A 68 -0.79 4.36 7.39
C HIS A 68 -0.12 5.70 7.17
N VAL A 69 -0.92 6.70 6.80
CA VAL A 69 -0.50 8.10 6.66
C VAL A 69 -1.54 9.01 7.31
N GLU A 70 -1.11 10.18 7.78
CA GLU A 70 -2.02 11.24 8.19
C GLU A 70 -2.19 12.24 7.05
N TRP A 71 -3.45 12.51 6.67
CA TRP A 71 -3.76 13.50 5.64
C TRP A 71 -5.06 14.24 5.97
N ASN A 72 -5.06 15.56 5.90
CA ASN A 72 -6.24 16.40 6.19
C ASN A 72 -6.96 16.03 7.50
N ASN A 73 -6.20 15.87 8.59
CA ASN A 73 -6.69 15.44 9.91
C ASN A 73 -7.39 14.07 9.95
N LYS A 74 -7.16 13.22 8.95
CA LYS A 74 -7.66 11.84 8.91
C LYS A 74 -6.51 10.85 8.97
N LYS A 75 -6.76 9.69 9.57
CA LYS A 75 -5.87 8.54 9.51
C LYS A 75 -6.28 7.65 8.35
N LEU A 76 -5.42 7.54 7.35
CA LEU A 76 -5.61 6.64 6.24
C LEU A 76 -4.80 5.38 6.51
N ASN A 77 -5.46 4.24 6.68
CA ASN A 77 -4.82 2.93 6.69
C ASN A 77 -4.92 2.36 5.28
N ILE A 78 -3.78 2.01 4.70
CA ILE A 78 -3.70 1.52 3.32
C ILE A 78 -3.15 0.10 3.32
N ILE A 79 -3.74 -0.74 2.46
CA ILE A 79 -3.26 -2.08 2.13
C ILE A 79 -2.83 -2.07 0.66
N ASP A 80 -1.53 -2.10 0.42
CA ASP A 80 -0.94 -2.31 -0.90
C ASP A 80 -1.05 -3.79 -1.25
N CYS A 81 -1.85 -4.16 -2.26
CA CYS A 81 -2.14 -5.55 -2.57
C CYS A 81 -1.29 -6.06 -3.74
N PRO A 82 -0.96 -7.37 -3.77
CA PRO A 82 -0.31 -7.96 -4.93
C PRO A 82 -1.19 -7.86 -6.19
N GLY A 83 -0.53 -7.69 -7.34
CA GLY A 83 -1.21 -7.50 -8.63
C GLY A 83 -1.29 -8.74 -9.52
N SER A 84 -0.62 -9.84 -9.15
CA SER A 84 -0.66 -11.09 -9.90
C SER A 84 -1.86 -11.95 -9.50
N ASP A 85 -2.46 -12.63 -10.49
CA ASP A 85 -3.59 -13.55 -10.32
C ASP A 85 -3.29 -14.68 -9.32
N ASP A 86 -2.02 -15.10 -9.23
CA ASP A 86 -1.57 -16.14 -8.29
C ASP A 86 -1.83 -15.77 -6.82
N PHE A 87 -1.92 -14.46 -6.52
CA PHE A 87 -2.06 -13.92 -5.16
C PHE A 87 -3.40 -13.21 -4.95
N VAL A 88 -4.42 -13.50 -5.78
CA VAL A 88 -5.76 -12.90 -5.68
C VAL A 88 -6.39 -13.06 -4.29
N GLY A 89 -6.08 -14.15 -3.57
CA GLY A 89 -6.57 -14.38 -2.21
C GLY A 89 -6.17 -13.27 -1.22
N ALA A 90 -4.99 -12.67 -1.39
CA ALA A 90 -4.52 -11.57 -0.56
C ALA A 90 -5.29 -10.27 -0.84
N ALA A 91 -5.56 -9.98 -2.12
CA ALA A 91 -6.40 -8.85 -2.53
C ALA A 91 -7.84 -8.99 -2.03
N MET A 92 -8.42 -10.20 -2.13
CA MET A 92 -9.76 -10.49 -1.58
C MET A 92 -9.80 -10.34 -0.06
N THR A 93 -8.73 -10.73 0.64
CA THR A 93 -8.63 -10.55 2.10
C THR A 93 -8.59 -9.07 2.47
N ALA A 94 -7.83 -8.26 1.72
CA ALA A 94 -7.78 -6.81 1.94
C ALA A 94 -9.17 -6.16 1.77
N LEU A 95 -9.88 -6.53 0.70
CA LEU A 95 -11.24 -6.02 0.43
C LEU A 95 -12.24 -6.30 1.55
N ASN A 96 -12.12 -7.43 2.26
CA ASN A 96 -12.99 -7.77 3.38
C ASN A 96 -12.81 -6.85 4.61
N VAL A 97 -11.69 -6.13 4.72
CA VAL A 97 -11.36 -5.30 5.89
C VAL A 97 -11.25 -3.80 5.57
N THR A 98 -11.45 -3.41 4.31
CA THR A 98 -11.34 -2.01 3.86
C THR A 98 -12.68 -1.40 3.51
N ASP A 99 -12.84 -0.10 3.80
CA ASP A 99 -14.05 0.67 3.48
C ASP A 99 -14.07 1.13 2.02
N THR A 100 -12.90 1.17 1.36
CA THR A 100 -12.73 1.75 0.03
C THR A 100 -11.63 1.01 -0.72
N ALA A 101 -11.79 0.86 -2.03
CA ALA A 101 -10.75 0.35 -2.91
C ALA A 101 -10.40 1.40 -3.98
N VAL A 102 -9.12 1.53 -4.27
CA VAL A 102 -8.60 2.31 -5.40
C VAL A 102 -8.07 1.32 -6.42
N LEU A 103 -8.66 1.33 -7.62
CA LEU A 103 -8.23 0.49 -8.74
C LEU A 103 -7.30 1.30 -9.65
N LEU A 104 -6.09 0.79 -9.86
CA LEU A 104 -5.02 1.37 -10.69
C LEU A 104 -4.78 0.54 -11.95
#